data_AF-A0A2G3NXE1-F1
#
_entry.id   AF-A0A2G3NXE1-F1
#
_cell.length_a   1.000
_cell.length_b   1.000
_cell.length_c   1.000
_cell.angle_alpha   90.00
_cell.angle_beta   90.00
_cell.angle_gamma   90.00
#
_symmetry.space_group_name_H-M   'P 1'
#
loop_
_entity.id
_entity.type
_entity.pdbx_description
1 polymer ?
#
loop_
_entity_poly.entity_id
_entity_poly.type
_entity_poly.pdbx_seq_one_letter_code
_entity_poly.pdbx_strand_id
1 'polypeptide(L)'
;MNLKIYSITNKINSKKYIGVTKDLDTRKRKHFWELKNNRHSNEKLQRDYNVFGGSAFEVEILEELKYATKKEGFKKEVFYIWKYNSCDDGYNMSYGADGSNLSQITDDTREKHRQEMLGNTYWLGRKHTEETKKKIGDVHRGKTVKASTRKKLSEKAKEKTGEKNPFYGKQHTDRTKQKLREARSKKCRCIETGVVYNSVKECAEKMGIPKARTHINQVCLGKARQTHGYTFEFVE
;
A
#
# COMPACT_ATOMS: atom_id res chain seq x y z
N MET A 1 -31.62 -9.44 10.51
CA MET A 1 -31.73 -10.89 10.80
C MET A 1 -31.57 -11.10 12.30
N ASN A 2 -32.17 -12.13 12.88
CA ASN A 2 -31.95 -12.43 14.30
C ASN A 2 -30.66 -13.24 14.43
N LEU A 3 -29.70 -12.74 15.20
CA LEU A 3 -28.42 -13.38 15.46
C LEU A 3 -28.30 -13.69 16.94
N LYS A 4 -27.65 -14.80 17.26
CA LYS A 4 -27.31 -15.21 18.62
C LYS A 4 -25.79 -15.29 18.73
N ILE A 5 -25.24 -14.58 19.70
CA ILE A 5 -23.87 -14.79 20.15
C ILE A 5 -23.91 -15.85 21.22
N TYR A 6 -23.11 -16.89 21.07
CA TYR A 6 -23.06 -18.00 21.99
C TYR A 6 -21.63 -18.31 22.41
N SER A 7 -21.50 -19.02 23.52
CA SER A 7 -20.24 -19.61 23.94
C SER A 7 -20.36 -21.13 24.05
N ILE A 8 -19.27 -21.84 23.75
CA ILE A 8 -19.04 -23.22 24.17
C ILE A 8 -17.99 -23.16 25.27
N THR A 9 -18.39 -23.47 26.50
CA THR A 9 -17.55 -23.39 27.71
C THR A 9 -17.15 -24.78 28.14
N ASN A 10 -15.87 -25.02 28.36
CA ASN A 10 -15.42 -26.20 29.09
C ASN A 10 -15.50 -25.90 30.60
N LYS A 11 -16.34 -26.65 31.32
CA LYS A 11 -16.60 -26.44 32.76
C LYS A 11 -15.43 -26.83 33.66
N ILE A 12 -14.45 -27.58 33.15
CA ILE A 12 -13.30 -28.06 33.93
C ILE A 12 -12.18 -27.02 33.94
N ASN A 13 -11.89 -26.40 32.79
CA ASN A 13 -10.79 -25.44 32.66
C ASN A 13 -11.25 -24.00 32.35
N SER A 14 -12.55 -23.76 32.32
CA SER A 14 -13.20 -22.47 32.06
C SER A 14 -12.94 -21.86 30.68
N LYS A 15 -12.24 -22.56 29.78
CA LYS A 15 -11.95 -22.07 28.43
C LYS A 15 -13.22 -21.95 27.60
N LYS A 16 -13.29 -20.90 26.79
CA LYS A 16 -14.47 -20.58 25.97
C LYS A 16 -14.14 -20.57 24.47
N TYR A 17 -15.11 -20.99 23.66
CA TYR A 17 -15.22 -20.69 22.24
C TYR A 17 -16.39 -19.74 22.05
N ILE A 18 -16.20 -18.62 21.36
CA ILE A 18 -17.23 -17.63 21.05
C ILE A 18 -17.59 -17.74 19.58
N GLY A 19 -18.89 -17.71 19.28
CA GLY A 19 -19.38 -17.72 17.91
C GLY A 19 -20.67 -16.92 17.70
N VAL A 20 -20.94 -16.55 16.46
CA VAL A 20 -22.24 -15.99 16.02
C VAL A 20 -23.01 -16.98 15.13
N THR A 21 -24.32 -17.07 15.30
CA THR A 21 -25.19 -17.89 14.44
C THR A 21 -26.61 -17.31 14.34
N LYS A 22 -27.35 -17.69 13.30
CA LYS A 22 -28.81 -17.45 13.20
C LYS A 22 -29.61 -18.51 13.96
N ASP A 23 -29.12 -19.75 13.91
CA ASP A 23 -29.74 -20.94 14.48
C ASP A 23 -28.71 -21.64 15.38
N LEU A 24 -28.97 -21.62 16.69
CA LEU A 24 -28.07 -22.19 17.68
C LEU A 24 -28.16 -23.71 17.72
N ASP A 25 -29.35 -24.29 17.55
CA ASP A 25 -29.56 -25.72 17.66
C ASP A 25 -28.84 -26.47 16.54
N THR A 26 -28.97 -25.96 15.31
CA THR A 26 -28.23 -26.51 14.17
C THR A 26 -26.72 -26.32 14.31
N ARG A 27 -26.28 -25.16 14.80
CA ARG A 27 -24.85 -24.90 15.00
C ARG A 27 -24.24 -25.78 16.09
N LYS A 28 -24.93 -25.94 17.22
CA LYS A 28 -24.57 -26.84 18.33
C LYS A 28 -24.49 -28.28 17.84
N ARG A 29 -25.52 -28.78 17.17
CA ARG A 29 -25.54 -30.16 16.63
C ARG A 29 -24.33 -30.43 15.74
N LYS A 30 -24.02 -29.49 14.84
CA LYS A 30 -22.85 -29.59 13.96
C LYS A 30 -21.53 -29.65 14.74
N HIS A 31 -21.30 -28.71 15.66
CA HIS A 31 -20.08 -28.68 16.48
C HIS A 31 -19.86 -30.01 17.21
N PHE A 32 -20.85 -30.47 17.97
CA PHE A 32 -20.71 -31.68 18.78
C PHE A 32 -20.64 -32.95 17.94
N TRP A 33 -21.30 -32.99 16.77
CA TRP A 33 -21.14 -34.10 15.85
C TRP A 33 -19.74 -34.14 15.23
N GLU A 34 -19.17 -33.01 14.83
CA GLU A 34 -17.79 -32.94 14.33
C GLU A 34 -16.78 -33.30 15.42
N LEU A 35 -16.98 -32.83 16.65
CA LEU A 35 -16.13 -33.16 17.80
C LEU A 35 -16.18 -34.66 18.12
N LYS A 36 -17.38 -35.26 18.17
CA LYS A 36 -17.57 -36.69 18.41
C LYS A 36 -16.91 -37.57 17.35
N ASN A 37 -16.83 -37.09 16.10
CA ASN A 37 -16.20 -37.80 14.98
C ASN A 37 -14.76 -37.36 14.72
N ASN A 38 -14.12 -36.67 15.67
CA ASN A 38 -12.72 -36.26 15.64
C ASN A 38 -12.30 -35.49 14.36
N ARG A 39 -13.17 -34.61 13.87
CA ARG A 39 -12.99 -33.89 12.59
C ARG A 39 -13.34 -32.40 12.68
N HIS A 40 -13.42 -31.88 13.89
CA HIS A 40 -13.73 -30.48 14.12
C HIS A 40 -12.57 -29.60 13.66
N SER A 41 -12.86 -28.50 12.95
CA SER A 41 -11.83 -27.62 12.37
C SER A 41 -10.97 -26.90 13.41
N ASN A 42 -11.45 -26.80 14.64
CA ASN A 42 -10.72 -26.22 15.76
C ASN A 42 -10.01 -27.31 16.55
N GLU A 43 -8.69 -27.43 16.34
CA GLU A 43 -7.86 -28.46 16.97
C GLU A 43 -7.73 -28.29 18.50
N LYS A 44 -7.73 -27.05 19.02
CA LYS A 44 -7.69 -26.81 20.47
C LYS A 44 -8.95 -27.37 21.13
N LEU A 45 -10.12 -27.04 20.56
CA LEU A 45 -11.40 -27.52 21.06
C LEU A 45 -11.55 -29.04 20.89
N GLN A 46 -11.09 -29.60 19.77
CA GLN A 46 -11.12 -31.04 19.52
C GLN A 46 -10.28 -31.82 20.53
N ARG A 47 -9.06 -31.35 20.82
CA ARG A 47 -8.17 -32.00 21.80
C ARG A 47 -8.79 -32.00 23.19
N ASP A 48 -9.27 -30.86 23.67
CA ASP A 48 -9.92 -30.78 24.98
C ASP A 48 -11.19 -31.64 25.02
N TYR A 49 -11.97 -31.69 23.93
CA TYR A 49 -13.14 -32.58 23.85
C TYR A 49 -12.77 -34.05 23.98
N ASN A 50 -11.67 -34.49 23.34
CA ASN A 50 -11.17 -35.86 23.44
C ASN A 50 -10.67 -36.20 24.85
N VAL A 51 -10.12 -35.22 25.59
CA VAL A 51 -9.62 -35.40 26.96
C VAL A 51 -10.75 -35.40 28.00
N PHE A 52 -11.63 -34.40 27.95
CA PHE A 52 -12.61 -34.16 28.99
C PHE A 52 -13.99 -34.77 28.70
N GLY A 53 -14.24 -35.15 27.44
CA GLY A 53 -15.52 -35.69 27.00
C GLY A 53 -16.62 -34.65 26.85
N GLY A 54 -17.69 -35.01 26.15
CA GLY A 54 -18.75 -34.06 25.80
C GLY A 54 -19.58 -33.50 26.96
N SER A 55 -19.65 -34.21 28.10
CA SER A 55 -20.36 -33.74 29.31
C SER A 55 -19.66 -32.57 30.01
N ALA A 56 -18.36 -32.37 29.74
CA ALA A 56 -17.59 -31.24 30.25
C ALA A 56 -17.92 -29.92 29.55
N PHE A 57 -18.59 -29.95 28.39
CA PHE A 57 -18.85 -28.75 27.59
C PHE A 57 -20.32 -28.31 27.68
N GLU A 58 -20.50 -27.01 27.84
CA GLU A 58 -21.80 -26.36 27.92
C GLU A 58 -21.93 -25.29 26.83
N VAL A 59 -23.14 -25.12 26.29
CA VAL A 59 -23.44 -24.08 25.31
C VAL A 59 -24.42 -23.09 25.89
N GLU A 60 -24.02 -21.82 25.93
CA GLU A 60 -24.81 -20.74 26.51
C GLU A 60 -24.99 -19.60 25.49
N ILE A 61 -26.16 -18.96 25.49
CA ILE A 61 -26.39 -17.73 24.74
C ILE A 61 -25.86 -16.56 25.57
N LEU A 62 -24.96 -15.78 24.98
CA LEU A 62 -24.41 -14.58 25.59
C LEU A 62 -25.26 -13.35 25.27
N GLU A 63 -25.74 -13.24 24.03
CA GLU A 63 -26.53 -12.10 23.58
C GLU A 63 -27.40 -12.46 22.36
N GLU A 64 -28.65 -11.99 22.36
CA GLU A 64 -29.52 -12.07 21.19
C GLU A 64 -29.66 -10.70 20.52
N LEU A 65 -29.35 -10.64 19.23
CA LEU A 65 -29.41 -9.43 18.41
C LEU A 65 -30.62 -9.53 17.48
N LYS A 66 -31.66 -8.76 17.78
CA LYS A 66 -32.85 -8.66 16.92
C LYS A 66 -32.59 -7.69 15.78
N TYR A 67 -33.03 -8.06 14.58
CA TYR A 67 -32.91 -7.24 13.36
C TYR A 67 -31.49 -6.78 12.97
N ALA A 68 -30.45 -7.42 13.52
CA ALA A 68 -29.06 -7.05 13.25
C ALA A 68 -28.61 -7.39 11.83
N THR A 69 -27.61 -6.64 11.37
CA THR A 69 -26.80 -6.93 10.18
C THR A 69 -25.70 -7.93 10.52
N LYS A 70 -25.12 -8.57 9.49
CA LYS A 70 -23.94 -9.45 9.68
C LYS A 70 -22.78 -8.70 10.33
N LYS A 71 -22.59 -7.41 10.01
CA LYS A 71 -21.52 -6.57 10.54
C LYS A 71 -21.67 -6.33 12.04
N GLU A 72 -22.90 -6.15 12.52
CA GLU A 72 -23.18 -5.98 13.95
C GLU A 72 -22.96 -7.28 14.73
N GLY A 73 -23.42 -8.42 14.18
CA GLY A 73 -23.14 -9.73 14.76
C GLY A 73 -21.64 -10.01 14.87
N PHE A 74 -20.90 -9.70 13.82
CA PHE A 74 -19.44 -9.87 13.81
C PHE A 74 -18.74 -8.95 14.82
N LYS A 75 -19.14 -7.68 14.94
CA LYS A 75 -18.61 -6.76 15.97
C LYS A 75 -18.84 -7.31 17.39
N LYS A 76 -20.01 -7.89 17.64
CA LYS A 76 -20.35 -8.47 18.93
C LYS A 76 -19.56 -9.75 19.20
N GLU A 77 -19.37 -10.61 18.20
CA GLU A 77 -18.49 -11.77 18.30
C GLU A 77 -17.07 -11.37 18.71
N VAL A 78 -16.45 -10.40 18.00
CA VAL A 78 -15.13 -9.84 18.36
C VAL A 78 -15.14 -9.30 19.79
N PHE A 79 -16.15 -8.52 20.18
CA PHE A 79 -16.27 -7.97 21.53
C PHE A 79 -16.24 -9.07 22.61
N TYR A 80 -16.99 -10.16 22.44
CA TYR A 80 -17.00 -11.26 23.40
C TYR A 80 -15.73 -12.11 23.36
N ILE A 81 -15.08 -12.23 22.20
CA ILE A 81 -13.77 -12.90 22.10
C ILE A 81 -12.75 -12.19 22.98
N TRP A 82 -12.71 -10.85 22.90
CA TRP A 82 -11.87 -9.99 23.74
C TRP A 82 -12.28 -10.06 25.21
N LYS A 83 -13.58 -9.91 25.51
CA LYS A 83 -14.10 -9.91 26.89
C LYS A 83 -13.73 -11.17 27.67
N TYR A 84 -13.73 -12.32 27.00
CA TYR A 84 -13.43 -13.62 27.62
C TYR A 84 -12.01 -14.13 27.35
N ASN A 85 -11.14 -13.31 26.74
CA ASN A 85 -9.80 -13.70 26.32
C ASN A 85 -9.75 -15.06 25.58
N SER A 86 -10.79 -15.36 24.79
CA SER A 86 -11.00 -16.71 24.24
C SER A 86 -10.05 -17.08 23.09
N CYS A 87 -9.21 -16.15 22.64
CA CYS A 87 -8.16 -16.41 21.64
C CYS A 87 -6.89 -16.97 22.30
N ASP A 88 -6.39 -16.26 23.32
CA ASP A 88 -5.16 -16.64 24.02
C ASP A 88 -5.42 -17.76 25.02
N ASP A 89 -6.45 -17.58 25.86
CA ASP A 89 -6.85 -18.52 26.92
C ASP A 89 -8.21 -19.17 26.64
N GLY A 90 -8.42 -19.56 25.38
CA GLY A 90 -9.62 -20.25 24.97
C GLY A 90 -9.44 -21.03 23.67
N TYR A 91 -10.54 -21.17 22.95
CA TYR A 91 -10.61 -21.98 21.76
C TYR A 91 -10.63 -21.16 20.47
N ASN A 92 -10.97 -19.88 20.47
CA ASN A 92 -10.95 -19.08 19.24
C ASN A 92 -9.53 -19.02 18.65
N MET A 93 -9.41 -19.20 17.34
CA MET A 93 -8.10 -19.22 16.66
C MET A 93 -7.60 -17.82 16.27
N SER A 94 -8.50 -16.85 16.30
CA SER A 94 -8.18 -15.44 16.12
C SER A 94 -9.17 -14.58 16.90
N TYR A 95 -8.85 -13.30 17.07
CA TYR A 95 -9.75 -12.31 17.67
C TYR A 95 -10.96 -11.97 16.77
N GLY A 96 -11.11 -12.69 15.65
CA GLY A 96 -11.95 -12.30 14.55
C GLY A 96 -11.32 -11.15 13.75
N ALA A 97 -11.77 -11.04 12.50
CA ALA A 97 -11.57 -9.90 11.59
C ALA A 97 -10.33 -9.99 10.70
N ASP A 98 -9.62 -11.12 10.74
CA ASP A 98 -8.47 -11.39 9.88
C ASP A 98 -8.81 -11.11 8.40
N GLY A 99 -8.05 -10.19 7.79
CA GLY A 99 -8.23 -9.77 6.41
C GLY A 99 -9.40 -8.82 6.13
N SER A 100 -10.15 -8.38 7.15
CA SER A 100 -11.24 -7.41 7.01
C SER A 100 -10.87 -6.02 7.55
N ASN A 101 -11.52 -4.96 7.05
CA ASN A 101 -11.38 -3.58 7.57
C ASN A 101 -11.85 -3.41 9.04
N LEU A 102 -12.26 -4.49 9.70
CA LEU A 102 -12.65 -4.53 11.12
C LEU A 102 -11.53 -5.07 12.01
N SER A 103 -10.41 -5.53 11.44
CA SER A 103 -9.22 -5.94 12.18
C SER A 103 -8.63 -4.73 12.89
N GLN A 104 -8.89 -4.60 14.19
CA GLN A 104 -8.16 -3.64 15.01
C GLN A 104 -6.81 -4.28 15.36
N ILE A 105 -5.78 -3.87 14.62
CA ILE A 105 -4.39 -4.12 15.03
C ILE A 105 -4.22 -3.39 16.37
N THR A 106 -3.96 -4.12 17.44
CA THR A 106 -3.68 -3.54 18.76
C THR A 106 -2.41 -2.71 18.70
N ASP A 107 -2.31 -1.67 19.53
CA ASP A 107 -1.11 -0.82 19.57
C ASP A 107 0.14 -1.65 19.90
N ASP A 108 0.01 -2.68 20.75
CA ASP A 108 1.09 -3.62 21.07
C ASP A 108 1.58 -4.42 19.85
N THR A 109 0.65 -4.96 19.04
CA THR A 109 1.02 -5.70 17.82
C THR A 109 1.67 -4.78 16.78
N ARG A 110 1.14 -3.55 16.66
CA ARG A 110 1.71 -2.53 15.77
C ARG A 110 3.11 -2.13 16.21
N GLU A 111 3.32 -1.99 17.52
CA GLU A 111 4.61 -1.64 18.09
C GLU A 111 5.63 -2.75 17.90
N LYS A 112 5.28 -4.00 18.20
CA LYS A 112 6.14 -5.17 17.95
C LYS A 112 6.58 -5.23 16.49
N HIS A 113 5.64 -5.12 15.55
CA HIS A 113 5.97 -5.12 14.13
C HIS A 113 6.83 -3.91 13.73
N ARG A 114 6.61 -2.73 14.33
CA ARG A 114 7.46 -1.55 14.12
C ARG A 114 8.88 -1.79 14.60
N GLN A 115 9.06 -2.39 15.77
CA GLN A 115 10.36 -2.72 16.34
C GLN A 115 11.11 -3.76 15.50
N GLU A 116 10.41 -4.78 14.98
CA GLU A 116 11.00 -5.77 14.06
C GLU A 116 11.46 -5.15 12.73
N MET A 117 10.75 -4.11 12.27
CA MET A 117 11.09 -3.41 11.03
C MET A 117 12.18 -2.34 11.22
N LEU A 118 12.37 -1.84 12.44
CA LEU A 118 13.44 -0.91 12.78
C LEU A 118 14.80 -1.61 12.61
N GLY A 119 15.59 -1.14 11.63
CA GLY A 119 16.90 -1.71 11.34
C GLY A 119 16.89 -2.92 10.40
N ASN A 120 15.75 -3.26 9.77
CA ASN A 120 15.72 -4.30 8.75
C ASN A 120 16.58 -3.92 7.53
N THR A 121 17.69 -4.64 7.33
CA THR A 121 18.66 -4.41 6.25
C THR A 121 18.52 -5.38 5.09
N TYR A 122 17.58 -6.32 5.12
CA TYR A 122 17.44 -7.40 4.12
C TYR A 122 17.38 -6.88 2.68
N TRP A 123 16.78 -5.71 2.49
CA TRP A 123 16.62 -5.05 1.20
C TRP A 123 17.56 -3.84 0.99
N LEU A 124 18.42 -3.54 1.96
CA LEU A 124 19.36 -2.43 1.87
C LEU A 124 20.38 -2.72 0.75
N GLY A 125 20.47 -1.80 -0.22
CA GLY A 125 21.37 -1.93 -1.36
C GLY A 125 20.89 -2.85 -2.49
N ARG A 126 19.78 -3.59 -2.30
CA ARG A 126 19.17 -4.36 -3.39
C ARG A 126 18.43 -3.44 -4.35
N LYS A 127 18.47 -3.76 -5.65
CA LYS A 127 17.70 -3.08 -6.69
C LYS A 127 16.75 -4.07 -7.34
N HIS A 128 15.54 -3.62 -7.67
CA HIS A 128 14.65 -4.42 -8.50
C HIS A 128 15.30 -4.74 -9.85
N THR A 129 15.03 -5.93 -10.38
CA THR A 129 15.40 -6.29 -11.75
C THR A 129 14.66 -5.40 -12.75
N GLU A 130 15.23 -5.22 -13.95
CA GLU A 130 14.59 -4.42 -15.01
C GLU A 130 13.20 -4.96 -15.38
N GLU A 131 13.04 -6.29 -15.40
CA GLU A 131 11.74 -6.92 -15.61
C GLU A 131 10.73 -6.54 -14.52
N THR A 132 11.15 -6.55 -13.25
CA THR A 132 10.28 -6.16 -12.13
C THR A 132 9.92 -4.69 -12.18
N LYS A 133 10.88 -3.82 -12.52
CA LYS A 133 10.62 -2.38 -12.71
C LYS A 133 9.61 -2.13 -13.83
N LYS A 134 9.73 -2.87 -14.94
CA LYS A 134 8.79 -2.79 -16.06
C LYS A 134 7.38 -3.19 -15.63
N LYS A 135 7.23 -4.33 -14.93
CA LYS A 135 5.93 -4.78 -14.39
C LYS A 135 5.29 -3.74 -13.47
N ILE A 136 6.07 -3.16 -12.55
CA ILE A 136 5.59 -2.10 -11.66
C ILE A 136 5.16 -0.87 -12.48
N GLY A 137 5.96 -0.47 -13.47
CA GLY A 137 5.65 0.65 -14.36
C GLY A 137 4.36 0.43 -15.15
N ASP A 138 4.18 -0.74 -15.75
CA ASP A 138 3.01 -1.10 -16.54
C ASP A 138 1.72 -1.09 -15.71
N VAL A 139 1.76 -1.59 -14.46
CA VAL A 139 0.62 -1.56 -13.54
C VAL A 139 0.18 -0.15 -13.18
N HIS A 140 1.10 0.82 -13.15
CA HIS A 140 0.80 2.21 -12.78
C HIS A 140 0.61 3.11 -13.99
N ARG A 141 0.94 2.65 -15.20
CA ARG A 141 0.77 3.42 -16.43
C ARG A 141 -0.70 3.75 -16.65
N GLY A 142 -0.99 5.03 -16.88
CA GLY A 142 -2.35 5.52 -17.13
C GLY A 142 -3.26 5.62 -15.89
N LYS A 143 -2.82 5.16 -14.71
CA LYS A 143 -3.61 5.34 -13.48
C LYS A 143 -3.58 6.80 -13.05
N THR A 144 -4.75 7.44 -13.08
CA THR A 144 -4.94 8.79 -12.56
C THR A 144 -5.42 8.73 -11.12
N VAL A 145 -4.80 9.57 -10.27
CA VAL A 145 -5.23 9.73 -8.88
C VAL A 145 -6.64 10.36 -8.89
N LYS A 146 -7.56 9.77 -8.10
CA LYS A 146 -8.93 10.27 -7.89
C LYS A 146 -8.91 11.74 -7.48
N ALA A 147 -9.91 12.51 -7.93
CA ALA A 147 -9.99 13.96 -7.70
C ALA A 147 -9.89 14.33 -6.20
N SER A 148 -10.58 13.59 -5.32
CA SER A 148 -10.54 13.82 -3.86
C SER A 148 -9.14 13.64 -3.27
N THR A 149 -8.41 12.61 -3.71
CA THR A 149 -7.02 12.37 -3.27
C THR A 149 -6.07 13.40 -3.86
N ARG A 150 -6.27 13.82 -5.13
CA ARG A 150 -5.47 14.87 -5.78
C ARG A 150 -5.59 16.20 -5.03
N LYS A 151 -6.80 16.57 -4.59
CA LYS A 151 -7.03 17.79 -3.80
C LYS A 151 -6.23 17.78 -2.50
N LYS A 152 -6.30 16.69 -1.73
CA LYS A 152 -5.53 16.53 -0.47
C LYS A 152 -4.02 16.63 -0.69
N LEU A 153 -3.51 16.00 -1.76
CA LEU A 153 -2.10 16.10 -2.12
C LEU A 153 -1.70 17.53 -2.49
N SER A 154 -2.55 18.24 -3.23
CA SER A 154 -2.32 19.64 -3.59
C SER A 154 -2.33 20.57 -2.38
N GLU A 155 -3.25 20.38 -1.43
CA GLU A 155 -3.31 21.15 -0.18
C GLU A 155 -2.02 20.98 0.63
N LYS A 156 -1.57 19.73 0.85
CA LYS A 156 -0.30 19.46 1.53
C LYS A 156 0.92 20.00 0.81
N ALA A 157 0.90 20.06 -0.52
CA ALA A 157 2.00 20.63 -1.30
C ALA A 157 2.13 22.14 -1.08
N LYS A 158 1.00 22.85 -0.93
CA LYS A 158 0.98 24.31 -0.65
C LYS A 158 1.56 24.64 0.72
N GLU A 159 1.50 23.74 1.68
CA GLU A 159 2.11 23.94 3.01
C GLU A 159 3.65 23.98 2.96
N LYS A 160 4.26 23.51 1.87
CA LYS A 160 5.73 23.37 1.72
C LYS A 160 6.31 24.38 0.74
N THR A 161 5.77 25.59 0.71
CA THR A 161 6.26 26.71 -0.14
C THR A 161 7.04 27.74 0.69
N GLY A 162 7.79 28.60 0.00
CA GLY A 162 8.62 29.62 0.66
C GLY A 162 9.63 28.98 1.61
N GLU A 163 9.70 29.50 2.84
CA GLU A 163 10.64 29.04 3.87
C GLU A 163 10.41 27.61 4.34
N LYS A 164 9.17 27.11 4.20
CA LYS A 164 8.82 25.72 4.55
C LYS A 164 9.28 24.70 3.51
N ASN A 165 9.79 25.17 2.36
CA ASN A 165 10.41 24.28 1.39
C ASN A 165 11.72 23.73 1.96
N PRO A 166 11.94 22.40 2.01
CA PRO A 166 13.19 21.81 2.50
C PRO A 166 14.47 22.27 1.78
N PHE A 167 14.31 22.86 0.59
CA PHE A 167 15.38 23.42 -0.22
C PHE A 167 15.46 24.96 -0.17
N TYR A 168 14.67 25.62 0.67
CA TYR A 168 14.76 27.07 0.88
C TYR A 168 16.15 27.46 1.38
N GLY A 169 16.72 28.52 0.81
CA GLY A 169 18.06 29.01 1.13
C GLY A 169 19.22 28.10 0.67
N LYS A 170 18.95 26.94 0.06
CA LYS A 170 20.00 26.02 -0.43
C LYS A 170 20.33 26.30 -1.89
N GLN A 171 21.61 26.19 -2.23
CA GLN A 171 22.11 26.32 -3.60
C GLN A 171 22.46 24.95 -4.16
N HIS A 172 22.20 24.75 -5.46
CA HIS A 172 22.69 23.56 -6.15
C HIS A 172 24.21 23.60 -6.28
N THR A 173 24.85 22.43 -6.13
CA THR A 173 26.27 22.27 -6.44
C THR A 173 26.52 22.46 -7.93
N ASP A 174 27.74 22.88 -8.30
CA ASP A 174 28.07 23.12 -9.71
C ASP A 174 27.97 21.86 -10.57
N ARG A 175 28.32 20.71 -10.01
CA ARG A 175 28.07 19.40 -10.63
C ARG A 175 26.58 19.19 -10.95
N THR A 176 25.69 19.59 -10.06
CA THR A 176 24.23 19.46 -10.27
C THR A 176 23.74 20.47 -11.31
N LYS A 177 24.23 21.72 -11.27
CA LYS A 177 23.93 22.73 -12.29
C LYS A 177 24.35 22.26 -13.68
N GLN A 178 25.51 21.62 -13.80
CA GLN A 178 25.99 21.06 -15.06
C GLN A 178 25.06 19.97 -15.60
N LYS A 179 24.67 18.99 -14.77
CA LYS A 179 23.71 17.94 -15.17
C LYS A 179 22.37 18.53 -15.63
N LEU A 180 21.87 19.55 -14.94
CA LEU A 180 20.64 20.25 -15.33
C LEU A 180 20.82 20.99 -16.67
N ARG A 181 22.00 21.55 -16.94
CA ARG A 181 22.32 22.20 -18.22
C ARG A 181 22.38 21.20 -19.36
N GLU A 182 23.02 20.06 -19.16
CA GLU A 182 23.12 18.97 -20.14
C GLU A 182 21.74 18.43 -20.48
N ALA A 183 20.92 18.10 -19.48
CA ALA A 183 19.55 17.60 -19.68
C ALA A 183 18.62 18.60 -20.41
N ARG A 184 18.88 19.91 -20.29
CA ARG A 184 18.12 20.95 -20.99
C ARG A 184 18.67 21.28 -22.38
N SER A 185 19.89 20.87 -22.69
CA SER A 185 20.55 21.18 -23.96
C SER A 185 20.03 20.23 -25.03
N LYS A 186 19.36 20.78 -26.04
CA LYS A 186 18.95 20.02 -27.22
C LYS A 186 20.06 20.08 -28.25
N LYS A 187 20.46 18.93 -28.78
CA LYS A 187 21.41 18.85 -29.89
C LYS A 187 20.76 19.40 -31.16
N CYS A 188 21.55 20.06 -31.99
CA CYS A 188 21.07 20.55 -33.29
C CYS A 188 22.05 20.16 -34.40
N ARG A 189 21.51 19.85 -35.57
CA ARG A 189 22.27 19.56 -36.78
C ARG A 189 22.12 20.71 -37.76
N CYS A 190 23.22 21.11 -38.41
CA CYS A 190 23.18 21.95 -39.61
C CYS A 190 23.00 21.04 -40.82
N ILE A 191 21.98 21.29 -41.63
CA ILE A 191 21.61 20.38 -42.73
C ILE A 191 22.63 20.45 -43.87
N GLU A 192 23.11 21.64 -44.20
CA GLU A 192 24.05 21.85 -45.31
C GLU A 192 25.43 21.25 -45.04
N THR A 193 25.89 21.30 -43.78
CA THR A 193 27.21 20.80 -43.38
C THR A 193 27.18 19.38 -42.82
N GLY A 194 25.99 18.87 -42.46
CA GLY A 194 25.80 17.60 -41.77
C GLY A 194 26.32 17.55 -40.32
N VAL A 195 26.92 18.64 -39.82
CA VAL A 195 27.56 18.66 -38.49
C VAL A 195 26.51 18.72 -37.38
N VAL A 196 26.68 17.86 -36.38
CA VAL A 196 25.84 17.81 -35.17
C VAL A 196 26.55 18.51 -34.00
N TYR A 197 25.83 19.39 -33.32
CA TYR A 197 26.29 20.15 -32.17
C TYR A 197 25.51 19.74 -30.92
N ASN A 198 26.16 19.73 -29.74
CA ASN A 198 25.51 19.30 -28.50
C ASN A 198 24.52 20.35 -27.96
N SER A 199 24.60 21.59 -28.46
CA SER A 199 23.64 22.64 -28.15
C SER A 199 23.60 23.69 -29.26
N VAL A 200 22.49 24.44 -29.30
CA VAL A 200 22.37 25.63 -30.17
C VAL A 200 23.42 26.69 -29.87
N LYS A 201 23.90 26.77 -28.61
CA LYS A 201 25.00 27.69 -28.24
C LYS A 201 26.31 27.26 -28.90
N GLU A 202 26.66 25.98 -28.78
CA GLU A 202 27.87 25.42 -29.39
C GLU A 202 27.84 25.57 -30.92
N CYS A 203 26.68 25.34 -31.53
CA CYS A 203 26.47 25.56 -32.96
C CYS A 203 26.78 27.01 -33.37
N ALA A 204 26.18 27.99 -32.66
CA ALA A 204 26.39 29.41 -32.94
C ALA A 204 27.87 29.82 -32.79
N GLU A 205 28.57 29.29 -31.80
CA GLU A 205 30.00 29.58 -31.55
C GLU A 205 30.90 28.96 -32.63
N LYS A 206 30.71 27.68 -32.95
CA LYS A 206 31.53 26.96 -33.94
C LYS A 206 31.32 27.45 -35.38
N MET A 207 30.14 27.97 -35.70
CA MET A 207 29.85 28.57 -37.00
C MET A 207 30.24 30.06 -37.09
N GLY A 208 30.83 30.64 -36.04
CA GLY A 208 31.24 32.05 -36.05
C GLY A 208 30.09 33.05 -36.01
N ILE A 209 28.88 32.62 -35.63
CA ILE A 209 27.66 33.44 -35.55
C ILE A 209 27.06 33.45 -34.13
N PRO A 210 27.80 33.86 -33.08
CA PRO A 210 27.39 33.69 -31.69
C PRO A 210 26.09 34.42 -31.32
N LYS A 211 25.76 35.52 -32.01
CA LYS A 211 24.51 36.28 -31.83
C LYS A 211 23.29 35.59 -32.43
N ALA A 212 23.47 34.59 -33.30
CA ALA A 212 22.40 33.90 -34.00
C ALA A 212 21.74 32.79 -33.17
N ARG A 213 22.16 32.53 -31.93
CA ARG A 213 21.62 31.44 -31.08
C ARG A 213 20.08 31.40 -31.05
N THR A 214 19.43 32.55 -30.90
CA THR A 214 17.97 32.64 -30.88
C THR A 214 17.38 32.31 -32.26
N HIS A 215 17.98 32.80 -33.33
CA HIS A 215 17.53 32.52 -34.70
C HIS A 215 17.73 31.06 -35.10
N ILE A 216 18.86 30.44 -34.75
CA ILE A 216 19.09 29.00 -34.95
C ILE A 216 18.01 28.20 -34.21
N ASN A 217 17.68 28.58 -32.97
CA ASN A 217 16.58 27.95 -32.23
C ASN A 217 15.21 28.14 -32.90
N GLN A 218 14.93 29.30 -33.50
CA GLN A 218 13.69 29.51 -34.27
C GLN A 218 13.65 28.63 -35.53
N VAL A 219 14.78 28.47 -36.23
CA VAL A 219 14.91 27.59 -37.39
C VAL A 219 14.67 26.13 -36.98
N CYS A 220 15.31 25.64 -35.92
CA CYS A 220 15.07 24.27 -35.42
C CYS A 220 13.61 24.03 -34.96
N LEU A 221 12.87 25.07 -34.58
CA LEU A 221 11.46 25.00 -34.22
C LEU A 221 10.51 25.14 -35.43
N GLY A 222 11.04 25.33 -36.64
CA GLY A 222 10.26 25.58 -37.86
C GLY A 222 9.61 26.96 -37.93
N LYS A 223 10.01 27.89 -37.05
CA LYS A 223 9.45 29.27 -36.98
C LYS A 223 10.16 30.25 -37.93
N ALA A 224 11.34 29.89 -38.40
CA ALA A 224 12.08 30.63 -39.42
C ALA A 224 12.64 29.64 -40.45
N ARG A 225 12.71 30.05 -41.72
CA ARG A 225 13.13 29.16 -42.81
C ARG A 225 14.63 28.84 -42.76
N GLN A 226 15.46 29.84 -42.53
CA GLN A 226 16.93 29.72 -42.46
C GLN A 226 17.51 30.87 -41.65
N THR A 227 18.77 30.76 -41.23
CA THR A 227 19.54 31.86 -40.66
C THR A 227 20.96 31.87 -41.22
N HIS A 228 21.45 33.04 -41.63
CA HIS A 228 22.78 33.19 -42.23
C HIS A 228 23.07 32.24 -43.40
N GLY A 229 22.02 31.87 -44.16
CA GLY A 229 22.13 30.94 -45.29
C GLY A 229 22.11 29.45 -44.93
N TYR A 230 21.92 29.10 -43.64
CA TYR A 230 21.91 27.72 -43.17
C TYR A 230 20.56 27.33 -42.56
N THR A 231 20.24 26.04 -42.65
CA THR A 231 19.08 25.40 -42.06
C THR A 231 19.49 24.44 -40.95
N PHE A 232 18.63 24.33 -39.94
CA PHE A 232 18.94 23.60 -38.71
C PHE A 232 17.75 22.79 -38.24
N GLU A 233 18.03 21.61 -37.69
CA GLU A 233 17.04 20.73 -37.06
C GLU A 233 17.50 20.29 -35.67
N PHE A 234 16.54 20.02 -34.76
CA PHE A 234 16.85 19.34 -33.51
C PHE A 234 17.03 17.86 -33.75
N VAL A 235 18.03 17.26 -33.10
CA VAL A 235 18.28 15.83 -33.13
C VAL A 235 18.28 15.28 -31.71
N GLU A 236 17.92 13.99 -31.56
CA GLU A 236 17.94 13.28 -30.29
C GLU A 236 19.38 12.98 -29.78
#